data_AF-A0A8H4LWU7-F1
#
_entry.id   AF-A0A8H4LWU7-F1
#
_cell.length_a   1.000
_cell.length_b   1.000
_cell.length_c   1.000
_cell.angle_alpha   90.00
_cell.angle_beta   90.00
_cell.angle_gamma   90.00
#
_symmetry.space_group_name_H-M   'P 1'
#
loop_
_entity.id
_entity.type
_entity.pdbx_description
1 polymer ?
#
loop_
_entity_poly.entity_id
_entity_poly.type
_entity_poly.pdbx_seq_one_letter_code
_entity_poly.pdbx_strand_id
1 'polypeptide(L)'
;MPARSSFYLAPGLVLLLAAVVSFVYGPRLRRTSLVLGVFRTPASRDSVSLEHFSTVENTVHCEDLHYHESSKMLFTASSKAQGSVKVIDPKTLKATTLRFDNFGPPFVTHGIDVIDDPDRQAGEAVYIFAVNHKPSSQHYEKANVSAPKSHSVVEVFHHVIGSESIRHVRSVWDPLIRTPNDILALSPTSFFVTNDHHYREGWLRMLEDVNSGARWSNTIYVEFPAGGERPAEDYKVKASVALTGLHNNNGLGHGDAAHDVLLGSAASGTLHLGRVQGVNAARSITVVESIELDSSIDNPSYFADPFANGTFDASGFVVCGLTRAIDLGKNCRDPQAKDGVMVWKVAHQGGRGQQESKVESRAGSERWSKRLLFQDDGRRIRSSSSAVLIATDPAINGGRRRAQLFVTGFLSRNIVSVGVDL
;
A
#
# COMPACT_ATOMS: atom_id res chain seq x y z
N MET A 1 -43.49 -46.86 32.00
CA MET A 1 -42.65 -46.83 30.79
C MET A 1 -41.66 -45.67 30.92
N PRO A 2 -40.34 -45.88 30.96
CA PRO A 2 -39.40 -44.76 30.94
C PRO A 2 -39.22 -44.28 29.51
N ALA A 3 -39.31 -42.96 29.32
CA ALA A 3 -39.04 -42.31 28.04
C ALA A 3 -37.57 -42.54 27.67
N ARG A 4 -37.33 -43.23 26.54
CA ARG A 4 -36.00 -43.34 25.96
C ARG A 4 -35.57 -41.94 25.52
N SER A 5 -34.77 -41.25 26.34
CA SER A 5 -34.05 -40.05 25.91
C SER A 5 -33.18 -40.43 24.70
N SER A 6 -33.45 -39.80 23.57
CA SER A 6 -32.79 -40.08 22.28
C SER A 6 -31.28 -39.89 22.38
N PHE A 7 -30.54 -40.99 22.45
CA PHE A 7 -29.08 -41.03 22.43
C PHE A 7 -28.48 -40.42 21.15
N TYR A 8 -29.28 -40.24 20.10
CA TYR A 8 -28.86 -39.72 18.79
C TYR A 8 -29.13 -38.22 18.58
N LEU A 9 -29.93 -37.59 19.44
CA LEU A 9 -30.28 -36.17 19.30
C LEU A 9 -29.06 -35.25 19.57
N ALA A 10 -28.21 -35.60 20.54
CA ALA A 10 -27.04 -34.79 20.88
C ALA A 10 -25.90 -34.89 19.83
N PRO A 11 -25.48 -36.07 19.34
CA PRO A 11 -24.50 -36.17 18.26
C PRO A 11 -24.98 -35.56 16.95
N GLY A 12 -26.26 -35.74 16.60
CA GLY A 12 -26.86 -35.14 15.41
C GLY A 12 -26.89 -33.61 15.47
N LEU A 13 -27.20 -33.02 16.62
CA LEU A 13 -27.17 -31.58 16.83
C LEU A 13 -25.75 -31.00 16.76
N VAL A 14 -24.75 -31.70 17.32
CA VAL A 14 -23.34 -31.29 17.23
C VAL A 14 -22.84 -31.32 15.77
N LEU A 15 -23.17 -32.37 15.01
CA LEU A 15 -22.82 -32.45 13.59
C LEU A 15 -23.52 -31.36 12.77
N LEU A 16 -24.78 -31.08 13.05
CA LEU A 16 -25.52 -29.99 12.40
C LEU A 16 -24.90 -28.62 12.71
N LEU A 17 -24.58 -28.35 13.98
CA LEU A 17 -23.89 -27.13 14.40
C LEU A 17 -22.53 -26.99 13.73
N ALA A 18 -21.72 -28.06 13.70
CA ALA A 18 -20.43 -28.07 13.03
C ALA A 18 -20.57 -27.83 11.52
N ALA A 19 -21.57 -28.44 10.88
CA ALA A 19 -21.86 -28.22 9.46
C ALA A 19 -22.29 -26.77 9.18
N VAL A 20 -23.15 -26.19 10.01
CA VAL A 20 -23.57 -24.78 9.90
C VAL A 20 -22.38 -23.84 10.12
N VAL A 21 -21.58 -24.06 11.16
CA VAL A 21 -20.36 -23.27 11.42
C VAL A 21 -19.38 -23.39 10.25
N SER A 22 -19.14 -24.59 9.74
CA SER A 22 -18.29 -24.81 8.57
C SER A 22 -18.83 -24.14 7.31
N PHE A 23 -20.14 -24.20 7.08
CA PHE A 23 -20.78 -23.54 5.93
C PHE A 23 -20.68 -22.01 6.01
N VAL A 24 -20.90 -21.44 7.20
CA VAL A 24 -20.90 -19.97 7.41
C VAL A 24 -19.48 -19.40 7.44
N TYR A 25 -18.54 -20.06 8.12
CA TYR A 25 -17.19 -19.53 8.37
C TYR A 25 -16.12 -20.18 7.49
N GLY A 26 -16.34 -21.39 6.98
CA GLY A 26 -15.38 -22.14 6.17
C GLY A 26 -14.88 -21.38 4.94
N PRO A 27 -15.73 -20.70 4.14
CA PRO A 27 -15.26 -19.89 3.02
C PRO A 27 -14.32 -18.76 3.43
N ARG A 28 -14.62 -18.05 4.54
CA ARG A 28 -13.77 -16.98 5.07
C ARG A 28 -12.45 -17.53 5.60
N LEU A 29 -12.49 -18.63 6.36
CA LEU A 29 -11.27 -19.28 6.87
C LEU A 29 -10.38 -19.79 5.74
N ARG A 30 -10.97 -20.38 4.69
CA ARG A 30 -10.26 -20.80 3.48
C ARG A 30 -9.59 -19.61 2.80
N ARG A 31 -10.33 -18.51 2.62
CA ARG A 31 -9.81 -17.28 2.00
C ARG A 31 -8.68 -16.68 2.83
N THR A 32 -8.86 -16.50 4.13
CA THR A 32 -7.82 -16.02 5.05
C THR A 32 -6.58 -16.93 4.98
N SER A 33 -6.75 -18.26 4.98
CA SER A 33 -5.62 -19.19 4.90
C SER A 33 -4.85 -19.09 3.58
N LEU A 34 -5.55 -18.82 2.47
CA LEU A 34 -4.96 -18.60 1.15
C LEU A 34 -4.16 -17.28 1.12
N VAL A 35 -4.76 -16.19 1.57
CA VAL A 35 -4.14 -14.86 1.62
C VAL A 35 -2.91 -14.87 2.53
N LEU A 36 -3.02 -15.44 3.72
CA LEU A 36 -1.90 -15.57 4.67
C LEU A 36 -0.83 -16.57 4.20
N GLY A 37 -1.10 -17.35 3.16
CA GLY A 37 -0.16 -18.30 2.58
C GLY A 37 0.15 -19.49 3.47
N VAL A 38 -0.79 -19.93 4.32
CA VAL A 38 -0.59 -21.01 5.31
C VAL A 38 -0.01 -22.27 4.66
N PHE A 39 -0.54 -22.64 3.49
CA PHE A 39 -0.14 -23.83 2.73
C PHE A 39 0.78 -23.51 1.54
N ARG A 40 1.21 -22.25 1.38
CA ARG A 40 2.08 -21.86 0.27
C ARG A 40 3.51 -22.28 0.56
N THR A 41 4.12 -23.01 -0.36
CA THR A 41 5.57 -23.23 -0.36
C THR A 41 6.24 -22.02 -0.99
N PRO A 42 7.25 -21.39 -0.34
CA PRO A 42 8.01 -20.32 -0.97
C PRO A 42 8.59 -20.79 -2.30
N ALA A 43 8.55 -19.94 -3.34
CA ALA A 43 9.09 -20.29 -4.64
C ALA A 43 10.55 -20.72 -4.51
N SER A 44 10.90 -21.90 -5.06
CA SER A 44 12.28 -22.41 -5.03
C SER A 44 13.15 -21.80 -6.13
N ARG A 45 12.54 -21.12 -7.10
CA ARG A 45 13.15 -20.48 -8.26
C ARG A 45 12.39 -19.20 -8.61
N ASP A 46 13.14 -18.20 -9.03
CA ASP A 46 12.62 -16.92 -9.51
C ASP A 46 11.74 -17.15 -10.75
N SER A 47 10.58 -16.51 -10.80
CA SER A 47 9.70 -16.58 -11.96
C SER A 47 10.16 -15.72 -13.14
N VAL A 48 11.21 -14.90 -12.94
CA VAL A 48 11.74 -13.96 -13.93
C VAL A 48 13.22 -14.26 -14.20
N SER A 49 13.63 -14.17 -15.47
CA SER A 49 15.04 -14.21 -15.86
C SER A 49 15.82 -13.16 -15.06
N LEU A 50 16.90 -13.57 -14.41
CA LEU A 50 17.77 -12.68 -13.60
C LEU A 50 18.54 -11.64 -14.43
N GLU A 51 18.30 -11.59 -15.75
CA GLU A 51 18.76 -10.52 -16.60
C GLU A 51 18.32 -9.16 -16.03
N HIS A 52 19.30 -8.31 -15.73
CA HIS A 52 19.10 -6.95 -15.22
C HIS A 52 18.54 -6.84 -13.80
N PHE A 53 18.79 -7.83 -12.94
CA PHE A 53 18.62 -7.65 -11.50
C PHE A 53 19.66 -6.67 -10.95
N SER A 54 19.22 -5.70 -10.14
CA SER A 54 20.11 -4.73 -9.49
C SER A 54 19.56 -4.29 -8.14
N THR A 55 20.44 -3.91 -7.22
CA THR A 55 20.07 -3.31 -5.94
C THR A 55 20.22 -1.79 -6.02
N VAL A 56 19.29 -1.08 -5.38
CA VAL A 56 19.43 0.37 -5.15
C VAL A 56 20.07 0.52 -3.77
N GLU A 57 21.36 0.81 -3.73
CA GLU A 57 22.06 0.97 -2.45
C GLU A 57 21.50 2.13 -1.62
N ASN A 58 21.72 2.09 -0.30
CA ASN A 58 21.28 3.13 0.65
C ASN A 58 19.74 3.28 0.75
N THR A 59 19.01 2.17 0.62
CA THR A 59 17.52 2.13 0.70
C THR A 59 17.02 1.09 1.71
N VAL A 60 17.65 1.06 2.89
CA VAL A 60 17.30 0.13 3.99
C VAL A 60 15.93 0.49 4.57
N HIS A 61 15.05 -0.51 4.68
CA HIS A 61 13.71 -0.42 5.29
C HIS A 61 12.89 0.73 4.71
N CYS A 62 12.80 0.74 3.37
CA CYS A 62 11.88 1.59 2.64
C CYS A 62 10.52 0.88 2.57
N GLU A 63 9.52 1.42 3.25
CA GLU A 63 8.21 0.77 3.27
C GLU A 63 7.39 1.13 2.04
N ASP A 64 7.42 2.38 1.59
CA ASP A 64 6.67 2.82 0.41
C ASP A 64 7.54 3.45 -0.69
N LEU A 65 7.06 3.42 -1.93
CA LEU A 65 7.80 3.81 -3.14
C LEU A 65 6.85 4.37 -4.22
N HIS A 66 7.15 5.57 -4.70
CA HIS A 66 6.38 6.25 -5.75
C HIS A 66 7.25 6.61 -6.94
N TYR A 67 6.74 6.37 -8.15
CA TYR A 67 7.32 6.91 -9.38
C TYR A 67 6.59 8.19 -9.76
N HIS A 68 7.30 9.31 -9.68
CA HIS A 68 6.73 10.61 -10.06
C HIS A 68 6.97 10.86 -11.54
N GLU A 69 5.92 10.69 -12.36
CA GLU A 69 6.04 10.70 -13.81
C GLU A 69 6.60 12.02 -14.36
N SER A 70 6.23 13.18 -13.79
CA SER A 70 6.65 14.49 -14.31
C SER A 70 8.16 14.71 -14.15
N SER A 71 8.74 14.30 -13.03
CA SER A 71 10.19 14.44 -12.78
C SER A 71 11.01 13.23 -13.21
N LYS A 72 10.36 12.10 -13.52
CA LYS A 72 11.00 10.81 -13.84
C LYS A 72 11.85 10.25 -12.71
N MET A 73 11.61 10.68 -11.47
CA MET A 73 12.32 10.24 -10.28
C MET A 73 11.44 9.33 -9.43
N LEU A 74 12.09 8.45 -8.67
CA LEU A 74 11.46 7.65 -7.64
C LEU A 74 11.60 8.34 -6.28
N PHE A 75 10.56 8.29 -5.46
CA PHE A 75 10.53 8.82 -4.10
C PHE A 75 10.22 7.72 -3.10
N THR A 76 10.90 7.74 -1.96
CA THR A 76 10.69 6.76 -0.90
C THR A 76 11.03 7.36 0.46
N ALA A 77 10.50 6.76 1.52
CA ALA A 77 10.91 7.06 2.88
C ALA A 77 11.48 5.81 3.56
N SER A 78 12.63 5.97 4.20
CA SER A 78 13.45 4.86 4.72
C SER A 78 13.70 4.99 6.21
N SER A 79 13.78 3.87 6.93
CA SER A 79 14.03 3.85 8.38
C SER A 79 15.30 3.04 8.73
N LYS A 80 16.43 3.70 9.00
CA LYS A 80 17.66 3.00 9.45
C LYS A 80 18.03 3.34 10.89
N ALA A 81 18.54 4.55 11.11
CA ALA A 81 18.85 5.09 12.43
C ALA A 81 17.85 6.19 12.81
N GLN A 82 17.54 7.03 11.83
CA GLN A 82 16.44 7.99 11.81
C GLN A 82 15.71 7.80 10.47
N GLY A 83 14.42 8.12 10.42
CA GLY A 83 13.69 8.20 9.16
C GLY A 83 14.31 9.22 8.22
N SER A 84 14.17 9.00 6.92
CA SER A 84 14.63 9.93 5.88
C SER A 84 13.75 9.86 4.64
N VAL A 85 13.67 10.94 3.88
CA VAL A 85 13.10 10.95 2.52
C VAL A 85 14.24 10.85 1.51
N LYS A 86 14.06 10.05 0.47
CA LYS A 86 15.06 9.82 -0.57
C LYS A 86 14.46 10.00 -1.96
N VAL A 87 15.31 10.47 -2.86
CA VAL A 87 15.06 10.54 -4.31
C VAL A 87 16.00 9.57 -5.01
N ILE A 88 15.47 8.75 -5.91
CA ILE A 88 16.24 7.74 -6.65
C ILE A 88 16.13 8.03 -8.15
N ASP A 89 17.26 8.14 -8.82
CA ASP A 89 17.31 8.14 -10.29
C ASP A 89 17.12 6.69 -10.78
N PRO A 90 16.02 6.36 -11.49
CA PRO A 90 15.77 4.98 -11.92
C PRO A 90 16.77 4.49 -12.98
N LYS A 91 17.44 5.39 -13.71
CA LYS A 91 18.43 5.03 -14.73
C LYS A 91 19.78 4.69 -14.11
N THR A 92 20.22 5.48 -13.13
CA THR A 92 21.54 5.27 -12.49
C THR A 92 21.46 4.47 -11.20
N LEU A 93 20.26 4.21 -10.68
CA LEU A 93 19.99 3.58 -9.39
C LEU A 93 20.63 4.31 -8.20
N LYS A 94 20.90 5.61 -8.34
CA LYS A 94 21.53 6.41 -7.28
C LYS A 94 20.44 6.96 -6.35
N ALA A 95 20.46 6.53 -5.09
CA ALA A 95 19.62 7.07 -4.04
C ALA A 95 20.29 8.26 -3.34
N THR A 96 19.59 9.40 -3.31
CA THR A 96 20.01 10.62 -2.61
C THR A 96 19.13 10.83 -1.38
N THR A 97 19.74 10.85 -0.20
CA THR A 97 19.04 11.22 1.05
C THR A 97 18.88 12.74 1.10
N LEU A 98 17.65 13.23 1.22
CA LEU A 98 17.39 14.66 1.31
C LEU A 98 17.66 15.18 2.72
N ARG A 99 18.38 16.29 2.83
CA ARG A 99 18.54 17.00 4.11
C ARG A 99 17.23 17.70 4.46
N PHE A 100 16.75 17.51 5.68
CA PHE A 100 15.57 18.21 6.15
C PHE A 100 15.91 19.65 6.55
N ASP A 101 15.19 20.59 5.94
CA ASP A 101 15.18 22.00 6.35
C ASP A 101 13.87 22.27 7.12
N ASN A 102 13.94 23.00 8.23
CA ASN A 102 12.80 23.34 9.10
C ASN A 102 12.05 22.15 9.75
N PHE A 103 12.71 21.01 9.97
CA PHE A 103 12.09 19.84 10.59
C PHE A 103 12.82 19.40 11.87
N GLY A 104 12.06 19.15 12.94
CA GLY A 104 12.59 18.59 14.19
C GLY A 104 12.39 17.06 14.26
N PRO A 105 13.39 16.27 14.67
CA PRO A 105 13.21 14.83 14.92
C PRO A 105 12.20 14.57 16.05
N PRO A 106 11.59 13.36 16.11
CA PRO A 106 11.86 12.20 15.28
C PRO A 106 11.01 12.11 14.01
N PHE A 107 11.56 11.44 12.99
CA PHE A 107 10.83 11.01 11.80
C PHE A 107 10.80 9.48 11.79
N VAL A 108 9.65 8.90 12.11
CA VAL A 108 9.37 7.45 12.08
C VAL A 108 8.37 7.22 10.97
N THR A 109 8.89 7.17 9.75
CA THR A 109 8.08 7.19 8.53
C THR A 109 7.38 5.87 8.25
N HIS A 110 6.26 5.95 7.53
CA HIS A 110 5.51 4.84 6.96
C HIS A 110 5.19 5.18 5.49
N GLY A 111 3.92 5.08 5.05
CA GLY A 111 3.48 5.44 3.70
C GLY A 111 3.68 6.92 3.35
N ILE A 112 3.88 7.18 2.06
CA ILE A 112 4.07 8.52 1.50
C ILE A 112 3.20 8.74 0.27
N ASP A 113 3.04 9.99 -0.16
CA ASP A 113 2.56 10.29 -1.51
C ASP A 113 3.24 11.55 -2.03
N VAL A 114 3.33 11.67 -3.36
CA VAL A 114 4.07 12.73 -4.05
C VAL A 114 3.24 13.32 -5.19
N ILE A 115 3.04 14.63 -5.15
CA ILE A 115 2.33 15.38 -6.20
C ILE A 115 3.15 16.57 -6.68
N ASP A 116 2.97 16.96 -7.94
CA ASP A 116 3.56 18.18 -8.50
C ASP A 116 3.18 19.42 -7.67
N ASP A 117 4.08 20.40 -7.62
CA ASP A 117 3.78 21.75 -7.17
C ASP A 117 2.95 22.47 -8.24
N PRO A 118 1.65 22.76 -8.00
CA PRO A 118 0.79 23.36 -9.01
C PRO A 118 1.18 24.79 -9.38
N ASP A 119 2.01 25.45 -8.56
CA ASP A 119 2.51 26.80 -8.80
C ASP A 119 3.83 26.80 -9.60
N ARG A 120 4.33 25.63 -10.02
CA ARG A 120 5.54 25.47 -10.85
C ARG A 120 5.29 24.61 -12.09
N GLN A 121 6.25 24.58 -13.00
CA GLN A 121 6.17 23.68 -14.14
C GLN A 121 6.26 22.22 -13.65
N ALA A 122 5.45 21.35 -14.24
CA ALA A 122 5.43 19.93 -13.90
C ALA A 122 6.84 19.34 -13.94
N GLY A 123 7.21 18.62 -12.87
CA GLY A 123 8.54 18.03 -12.70
C GLY A 123 9.62 18.95 -12.15
N GLU A 124 9.34 20.23 -11.85
CA GLU A 124 10.32 21.14 -11.23
C GLU A 124 10.33 21.06 -9.70
N ALA A 125 9.17 20.88 -9.08
CA ALA A 125 9.03 20.76 -7.63
C ALA A 125 7.82 19.89 -7.28
N VAL A 126 7.86 19.32 -6.07
CA VAL A 126 6.82 18.42 -5.56
C VAL A 126 6.47 18.75 -4.12
N TYR A 127 5.23 18.46 -3.75
CA TYR A 127 4.84 18.24 -2.36
C TYR A 127 4.94 16.76 -2.04
N ILE A 128 5.52 16.45 -0.87
CA ILE A 128 5.65 15.09 -0.35
C ILE A 128 4.90 15.02 0.96
N PHE A 129 3.95 14.11 1.06
CA PHE A 129 3.20 13.82 2.27
C PHE A 129 3.75 12.52 2.87
N ALA A 130 3.97 12.48 4.18
CA ALA A 130 4.52 11.31 4.82
C ALA A 130 3.84 11.04 6.16
N VAL A 131 3.41 9.80 6.38
CA VAL A 131 2.98 9.34 7.70
C VAL A 131 4.18 9.33 8.64
N ASN A 132 4.05 9.94 9.82
CA ASN A 132 5.09 9.97 10.85
C ASN A 132 4.55 9.50 12.20
N HIS A 133 4.99 8.34 12.66
CA HIS A 133 4.61 7.73 13.94
C HIS A 133 5.47 8.25 15.11
N LYS A 134 5.37 9.54 15.45
CA LYS A 134 6.15 10.13 16.55
C LYS A 134 5.89 9.37 17.87
N PRO A 135 6.91 9.19 18.72
CA PRO A 135 6.71 8.75 20.09
C PRO A 135 5.81 9.74 20.84
N SER A 136 4.85 9.23 21.59
CA SER A 136 3.92 10.05 22.36
C SER A 136 4.59 10.60 23.62
N SER A 137 4.70 11.93 23.73
CA SER A 137 5.20 12.59 24.94
C SER A 137 4.31 12.31 26.16
N GLN A 138 3.00 12.12 25.96
CA GLN A 138 2.08 11.72 27.04
C GLN A 138 2.47 10.36 27.63
N HIS A 139 2.79 9.40 26.78
CA HIS A 139 3.16 8.05 27.22
C HIS A 139 4.57 8.02 27.81
N TYR A 140 5.56 8.56 27.09
CA TYR A 140 6.97 8.39 27.43
C TYR A 140 7.52 9.48 28.36
N GLU A 141 7.23 10.75 28.12
CA GLU A 141 7.77 11.85 28.94
C GLU A 141 6.93 12.08 30.20
N LYS A 142 5.60 12.03 30.08
CA LYS A 142 4.66 12.20 31.19
C LYS A 142 4.29 10.90 31.90
N ALA A 143 4.87 9.77 31.48
CA ALA A 143 4.63 8.44 32.04
C ALA A 143 3.15 8.03 32.15
N ASN A 144 2.28 8.56 31.28
CA ASN A 144 0.86 8.17 31.24
C ASN A 144 0.73 6.85 30.45
N VAL A 145 0.80 5.73 31.17
CA VAL A 145 0.71 4.38 30.58
C VAL A 145 -0.60 4.12 29.83
N SER A 146 -1.67 4.89 30.11
CA SER A 146 -2.95 4.80 29.40
C SER A 146 -2.98 5.60 28.10
N ALA A 147 -2.02 6.51 27.88
CA ALA A 147 -1.89 7.23 26.63
C ALA A 147 -1.34 6.30 25.52
N PRO A 148 -1.74 6.51 24.26
CA PRO A 148 -1.14 5.81 23.12
C PRO A 148 0.38 5.99 23.08
N LYS A 149 1.11 4.93 22.69
CA LYS A 149 2.57 4.97 22.54
C LYS A 149 3.04 5.84 21.37
N SER A 150 2.23 5.96 20.31
CA SER A 150 2.52 6.84 19.19
C SER A 150 1.52 7.99 19.13
N HIS A 151 2.03 9.17 18.81
CA HIS A 151 1.30 10.35 18.40
C HIS A 151 1.51 10.54 16.90
N SER A 152 0.75 9.80 16.09
CA SER A 152 0.97 9.74 14.65
C SER A 152 0.38 10.95 13.94
N VAL A 153 1.15 11.50 12.98
CA VAL A 153 0.79 12.70 12.20
C VAL A 153 1.09 12.46 10.72
N VAL A 154 0.65 13.39 9.87
CA VAL A 154 1.10 13.48 8.48
C VAL A 154 1.98 14.71 8.34
N GLU A 155 3.22 14.51 7.89
CA GLU A 155 4.17 15.57 7.59
C GLU A 155 4.04 15.98 6.14
N VAL A 156 3.99 17.29 5.88
CA VAL A 156 3.96 17.86 4.53
C VAL A 156 5.28 18.54 4.28
N PHE A 157 5.90 18.19 3.16
CA PHE A 157 7.17 18.72 2.73
C PHE A 157 7.07 19.30 1.31
N HIS A 158 8.00 20.17 0.97
CA HIS A 158 8.19 20.72 -0.37
C HIS A 158 9.64 20.50 -0.82
N HIS A 159 9.81 20.00 -2.03
CA HIS A 159 11.13 19.67 -2.59
C HIS A 159 11.24 20.19 -4.03
N VAL A 160 12.32 20.92 -4.31
CA VAL A 160 12.69 21.31 -5.68
C VAL A 160 13.58 20.22 -6.26
N ILE A 161 13.18 19.67 -7.41
CA ILE A 161 13.88 18.54 -8.04
C ILE A 161 15.34 18.91 -8.33
N GLY A 162 16.26 18.02 -7.96
CA GLY A 162 17.70 18.20 -8.11
C GLY A 162 18.38 18.96 -6.97
N SER A 163 17.63 19.54 -6.02
CA SER A 163 18.21 20.08 -4.79
C SER A 163 18.60 18.96 -3.81
N GLU A 164 19.48 19.26 -2.86
CA GLU A 164 19.93 18.30 -1.84
C GLU A 164 19.08 18.30 -0.57
N SER A 165 18.06 19.17 -0.50
CA SER A 165 17.23 19.34 0.68
C SER A 165 15.74 19.30 0.39
N ILE A 166 14.99 19.08 1.45
CA ILE A 166 13.54 19.06 1.46
C ILE A 166 13.07 19.90 2.65
N ARG A 167 12.16 20.83 2.36
CA ARG A 167 11.70 21.82 3.32
C ARG A 167 10.40 21.34 3.94
N HIS A 168 10.36 21.24 5.27
CA HIS A 168 9.12 20.96 5.98
C HIS A 168 8.18 22.16 5.89
N VAL A 169 6.95 21.88 5.50
CA VAL A 169 5.88 22.87 5.37
C VAL A 169 5.00 22.83 6.60
N ARG A 170 4.60 21.62 7.04
CA ARG A 170 3.60 21.47 8.11
C ARG A 170 3.54 20.08 8.72
N SER A 171 3.25 20.02 10.02
CA SER A 171 2.76 18.82 10.70
C SER A 171 1.23 18.84 10.78
N VAL A 172 0.56 17.79 10.31
CA VAL A 172 -0.92 17.68 10.26
C VAL A 172 -1.41 16.58 11.19
N TRP A 173 -2.27 16.95 12.14
CA TRP A 173 -2.86 16.03 13.10
C TRP A 173 -4.37 16.30 13.27
N ASP A 174 -5.13 15.23 13.51
CA ASP A 174 -6.53 15.26 13.92
C ASP A 174 -6.85 14.00 14.75
N PRO A 175 -7.78 14.02 15.73
CA PRO A 175 -8.18 12.84 16.49
C PRO A 175 -8.67 11.64 15.65
N LEU A 176 -9.14 11.88 14.42
CA LEU A 176 -9.53 10.84 13.47
C LEU A 176 -8.32 10.09 12.87
N ILE A 177 -7.11 10.66 12.90
CA ILE A 177 -5.87 10.02 12.46
C ILE A 177 -5.32 9.20 13.64
N ARG A 178 -5.69 7.92 13.71
CA ARG A 178 -5.45 7.06 14.88
C ARG A 178 -4.32 6.05 14.68
N THR A 179 -4.27 5.45 13.50
CA THR A 179 -3.39 4.35 13.07
C THR A 179 -3.04 4.56 11.59
N PRO A 180 -2.51 5.75 11.22
CA PRO A 180 -2.29 6.08 9.81
C PRO A 180 -1.37 5.06 9.14
N ASN A 181 -1.72 4.61 7.95
CA ASN A 181 -0.91 3.67 7.19
C ASN A 181 -0.33 4.34 5.95
N ASP A 182 -1.19 4.80 5.05
CA ASP A 182 -0.79 5.39 3.78
C ASP A 182 -1.65 6.59 3.37
N ILE A 183 -1.19 7.36 2.39
CA ILE A 183 -1.70 8.68 2.00
C ILE A 183 -2.11 8.71 0.52
N LEU A 184 -3.15 9.47 0.21
CA LEU A 184 -3.45 9.93 -1.16
C LEU A 184 -3.60 11.45 -1.15
N ALA A 185 -2.58 12.17 -1.61
CA ALA A 185 -2.58 13.61 -1.75
C ALA A 185 -3.44 14.04 -2.94
N LEU A 186 -4.36 14.98 -2.71
CA LEU A 186 -5.22 15.54 -3.76
C LEU A 186 -4.77 16.94 -4.20
N SER A 187 -4.12 17.65 -3.28
CA SER A 187 -3.58 19.00 -3.48
C SER A 187 -2.52 19.27 -2.41
N PRO A 188 -1.76 20.38 -2.50
CA PRO A 188 -0.84 20.78 -1.44
C PRO A 188 -1.47 20.95 -0.05
N THR A 189 -2.81 21.02 0.03
CA THR A 189 -3.55 21.30 1.26
C THR A 189 -4.65 20.30 1.60
N SER A 190 -4.72 19.17 0.89
CA SER A 190 -5.75 18.15 1.16
C SER A 190 -5.31 16.75 0.75
N PHE A 191 -5.65 15.76 1.56
CA PHE A 191 -5.30 14.37 1.32
C PHE A 191 -6.31 13.41 1.97
N PHE A 192 -6.29 12.15 1.54
CA PHE A 192 -6.84 11.04 2.31
C PHE A 192 -5.73 10.30 3.06
N VAL A 193 -6.05 9.75 4.22
CA VAL A 193 -5.16 8.88 5.00
C VAL A 193 -5.93 7.67 5.52
N THR A 194 -5.38 6.47 5.35
CA THR A 194 -5.98 5.24 5.88
C THR A 194 -5.64 5.06 7.35
N ASN A 195 -6.60 4.63 8.16
CA ASN A 195 -6.35 4.00 9.45
C ASN A 195 -6.50 2.49 9.28
N ASP A 196 -5.40 1.76 9.42
CA ASP A 196 -5.36 0.33 9.10
C ASP A 196 -5.96 -0.59 10.17
N HIS A 197 -6.09 -0.08 11.39
CA HIS A 197 -6.62 -0.83 12.54
C HIS A 197 -7.50 0.03 13.44
N HIS A 198 -8.42 -0.61 14.16
CA HIS A 198 -9.15 0.03 15.26
C HIS A 198 -8.35 -0.06 16.57
N TYR A 199 -7.81 -1.24 16.88
CA TYR A 199 -6.91 -1.45 18.01
C TYR A 199 -5.46 -1.14 17.63
N ARG A 200 -4.79 -0.32 18.44
CA ARG A 200 -3.41 0.12 18.17
C ARG A 200 -2.37 -0.97 18.36
N GLU A 201 -2.58 -1.89 19.29
CA GLU A 201 -1.64 -2.96 19.63
C GLU A 201 -2.33 -4.12 20.36
N GLY A 202 -1.58 -5.18 20.62
CA GLY A 202 -2.02 -6.32 21.44
C GLY A 202 -2.84 -7.36 20.68
N TRP A 203 -3.44 -8.28 21.42
CA TRP A 203 -4.12 -9.44 20.86
C TRP A 203 -5.35 -9.11 20.03
N LEU A 204 -6.06 -8.02 20.38
CA LEU A 204 -7.22 -7.56 19.63
C LEU A 204 -6.83 -7.05 18.23
N ARG A 205 -5.67 -6.39 18.10
CA ARG A 205 -5.11 -6.02 16.79
C ARG A 205 -4.78 -7.26 15.96
N MET A 206 -4.13 -8.26 16.56
CA MET A 206 -3.85 -9.54 15.87
C MET A 206 -5.13 -10.27 15.45
N LEU A 207 -6.22 -10.15 16.22
CA LEU A 207 -7.52 -10.70 15.85
C LEU A 207 -8.15 -9.94 14.67
N GLU A 208 -7.98 -8.61 14.60
CA GLU A 208 -8.39 -7.84 13.41
C GLU A 208 -7.75 -8.43 12.17
N ASP A 209 -6.42 -8.57 12.14
CA ASP A 209 -5.67 -9.07 10.98
C ASP A 209 -6.20 -10.39 10.40
N VAL A 210 -6.54 -11.35 11.27
CA VAL A 210 -6.96 -12.70 10.82
C VAL A 210 -8.46 -12.79 10.52
N ASN A 211 -9.27 -11.88 11.09
CA ASN A 211 -10.71 -11.90 10.94
C ASN A 211 -11.15 -10.92 9.86
N SER A 212 -11.34 -11.41 8.63
CA SER A 212 -11.87 -10.60 7.51
C SER A 212 -13.25 -9.97 7.73
N GLY A 213 -13.95 -10.34 8.82
CA GLY A 213 -15.16 -9.67 9.28
C GLY A 213 -14.92 -8.39 10.11
N ALA A 214 -13.70 -8.13 10.57
CA ALA A 214 -13.31 -6.96 11.37
C ALA A 214 -13.18 -5.70 10.50
N ARG A 215 -14.28 -5.27 9.89
CA ARG A 215 -14.36 -4.16 8.94
C ARG A 215 -14.35 -2.77 9.63
N TRP A 216 -13.44 -2.59 10.58
CA TRP A 216 -13.39 -1.46 11.50
C TRP A 216 -12.37 -0.38 11.10
N SER A 217 -11.46 -0.71 10.17
CA SER A 217 -10.57 0.27 9.54
C SER A 217 -11.37 1.28 8.72
N ASN A 218 -10.79 2.46 8.53
CA ASN A 218 -11.43 3.56 7.82
C ASN A 218 -10.41 4.42 7.08
N THR A 219 -10.90 5.29 6.22
CA THR A 219 -10.09 6.31 5.54
C THR A 219 -10.64 7.68 5.93
N ILE A 220 -9.74 8.61 6.23
CA ILE A 220 -10.08 9.97 6.67
C ILE A 220 -9.69 10.94 5.57
N TYR A 221 -10.60 11.84 5.20
CA TYR A 221 -10.28 13.01 4.41
C TYR A 221 -9.79 14.12 5.33
N VAL A 222 -8.73 14.81 4.93
CA VAL A 222 -8.14 15.93 5.66
C VAL A 222 -7.94 17.11 4.72
N GLU A 223 -8.28 18.30 5.18
CA GLU A 223 -8.07 19.57 4.49
C GLU A 223 -7.63 20.65 5.47
N PHE A 224 -6.71 21.50 5.04
CA PHE A 224 -6.24 22.62 5.84
C PHE A 224 -6.08 23.88 4.99
N PRO A 225 -6.15 25.08 5.58
CA PRO A 225 -5.99 26.31 4.81
C PRO A 225 -4.58 26.43 4.24
N ALA A 226 -4.49 26.92 3.01
CA ALA A 226 -3.26 27.43 2.44
C ALA A 226 -2.71 28.60 3.28
N GLY A 227 -1.39 28.76 3.28
CA GLY A 227 -0.68 29.76 4.08
C GLY A 227 0.70 29.24 4.44
N GLY A 228 1.62 30.16 4.79
CA GLY A 228 3.03 29.87 5.02
C GLY A 228 3.32 28.77 6.06
N GLU A 229 4.60 28.53 6.31
CA GLU A 229 5.07 27.39 7.10
C GLU A 229 4.42 27.31 8.49
N ARG A 230 3.91 26.12 8.80
CA ARG A 230 3.25 25.79 10.08
C ARG A 230 3.84 24.50 10.63
N PRO A 231 5.09 24.51 11.09
CA PRO A 231 5.78 23.29 11.50
C PRO A 231 5.13 22.62 12.73
N ALA A 232 4.37 23.37 13.54
CA ALA A 232 3.64 22.88 14.70
C ALA A 232 2.26 22.29 14.36
N GLU A 233 1.81 21.35 15.22
CA GLU A 233 0.56 20.59 15.06
C GLU A 233 -0.68 21.29 15.66
N ASP A 234 -0.50 22.47 16.28
CA ASP A 234 -1.54 23.19 17.01
C ASP A 234 -2.60 23.85 16.12
N TYR A 235 -2.41 23.78 14.80
CA TYR A 235 -3.33 24.34 13.83
C TYR A 235 -4.45 23.38 13.47
N LYS A 236 -5.69 23.79 13.79
CA LYS A 236 -6.91 23.06 13.42
C LYS A 236 -6.96 22.76 11.92
N VAL A 237 -7.27 21.51 11.61
CA VAL A 237 -7.60 21.03 10.26
C VAL A 237 -9.08 20.64 10.20
N LYS A 238 -9.61 20.49 8.99
CA LYS A 238 -10.91 19.87 8.77
C LYS A 238 -10.67 18.41 8.44
N ALA A 239 -11.24 17.51 9.23
CA ALA A 239 -11.16 16.08 8.99
C ALA A 239 -12.56 15.44 9.03
N SER A 240 -12.77 14.43 8.19
CA SER A 240 -14.02 13.67 8.12
C SER A 240 -13.75 12.23 7.71
N VAL A 241 -14.57 11.31 8.18
CA VAL A 241 -14.51 9.91 7.73
C VAL A 241 -14.98 9.85 6.27
N ALA A 242 -14.09 9.42 5.39
CA ALA A 242 -14.31 9.35 3.94
C ALA A 242 -14.76 7.97 3.46
N LEU A 243 -14.34 6.91 4.17
CA LEU A 243 -14.68 5.52 3.85
C LEU A 243 -14.64 4.64 5.11
N THR A 244 -15.58 3.71 5.22
CA THR A 244 -15.63 2.68 6.29
C THR A 244 -16.11 1.36 5.71
N GLY A 245 -16.07 0.29 6.51
CA GLY A 245 -16.70 -0.98 6.15
C GLY A 245 -15.83 -1.89 5.30
N LEU A 246 -14.54 -1.59 5.21
CA LEU A 246 -13.50 -2.43 4.64
C LEU A 246 -12.62 -3.02 5.76
N HIS A 247 -11.95 -4.13 5.48
CA HIS A 247 -11.10 -4.82 6.44
C HIS A 247 -9.62 -4.53 6.13
N ASN A 248 -8.94 -3.92 7.10
CA ASN A 248 -7.51 -3.62 7.07
C ASN A 248 -7.14 -2.70 5.90
N ASN A 249 -7.78 -1.52 5.84
CA ASN A 249 -7.48 -0.44 4.88
C ASN A 249 -6.02 -0.01 5.07
N ASN A 250 -5.17 -0.38 4.14
CA ASN A 250 -3.73 -0.24 4.28
C ASN A 250 -3.27 0.76 3.20
N GLY A 251 -2.58 0.31 2.16
CA GLY A 251 -2.08 1.17 1.11
C GLY A 251 -3.13 1.96 0.32
N LEU A 252 -2.73 3.14 -0.13
CA LEU A 252 -3.44 4.02 -1.05
C LEU A 252 -2.59 4.27 -2.30
N GLY A 253 -3.24 4.55 -3.42
CA GLY A 253 -2.53 4.95 -4.63
C GLY A 253 -3.42 5.66 -5.62
N HIS A 254 -2.81 6.44 -6.51
CA HIS A 254 -3.52 7.07 -7.63
C HIS A 254 -3.93 5.98 -8.63
N GLY A 255 -5.20 5.99 -9.02
CA GLY A 255 -5.74 5.02 -9.96
C GLY A 255 -5.59 5.45 -11.42
N ASP A 256 -6.43 4.88 -12.28
CA ASP A 256 -6.45 5.19 -13.70
C ASP A 256 -7.50 6.27 -14.03
N ALA A 257 -7.66 6.63 -15.31
CA ALA A 257 -8.66 7.62 -15.73
C ALA A 257 -10.11 7.27 -15.34
N ALA A 258 -10.43 6.00 -15.04
CA ALA A 258 -11.77 5.56 -14.65
C ALA A 258 -11.96 5.47 -13.13
N HIS A 259 -10.87 5.47 -12.35
CA HIS A 259 -10.83 5.24 -10.92
C HIS A 259 -9.83 6.19 -10.27
N ASP A 260 -10.29 7.11 -9.44
CA ASP A 260 -9.42 8.10 -8.80
C ASP A 260 -8.48 7.47 -7.76
N VAL A 261 -8.91 6.37 -7.10
CA VAL A 261 -8.23 5.80 -5.93
C VAL A 261 -8.06 4.30 -6.04
N LEU A 262 -6.87 3.82 -5.72
CA LEU A 262 -6.55 2.44 -5.39
C LEU A 262 -6.48 2.30 -3.87
N LEU A 263 -7.06 1.24 -3.32
CA LEU A 263 -6.98 0.94 -1.89
C LEU A 263 -6.68 -0.54 -1.67
N GLY A 264 -5.58 -0.82 -0.97
CA GLY A 264 -5.19 -2.17 -0.56
C GLY A 264 -5.85 -2.57 0.76
N SER A 265 -6.62 -3.66 0.76
CA SER A 265 -7.01 -4.34 2.00
C SER A 265 -5.99 -5.44 2.29
N ALA A 266 -4.94 -5.13 3.07
CA ALA A 266 -3.71 -5.92 3.12
C ALA A 266 -3.94 -7.37 3.57
N ALA A 267 -4.53 -7.56 4.74
CA ALA A 267 -4.86 -8.88 5.28
C ALA A 267 -6.04 -9.59 4.58
N SER A 268 -6.81 -8.87 3.74
CA SER A 268 -7.86 -9.46 2.90
C SER A 268 -7.36 -9.88 1.52
N GLY A 269 -6.15 -9.48 1.11
CA GLY A 269 -5.64 -9.68 -0.23
C GLY A 269 -6.57 -9.11 -1.30
N THR A 270 -7.16 -7.93 -1.07
CA THR A 270 -8.18 -7.36 -1.96
C THR A 270 -7.83 -5.94 -2.36
N LEU A 271 -7.66 -5.70 -3.66
CA LEU A 271 -7.48 -4.38 -4.23
C LEU A 271 -8.86 -3.77 -4.53
N HIS A 272 -9.16 -2.61 -3.95
CA HIS A 272 -10.38 -1.86 -4.21
C HIS A 272 -10.10 -0.72 -5.17
N LEU A 273 -10.95 -0.58 -6.20
CA LEU A 273 -10.94 0.55 -7.13
C LEU A 273 -12.05 1.52 -6.72
N GLY A 274 -11.71 2.76 -6.47
CA GLY A 274 -12.62 3.77 -5.93
C GLY A 274 -12.73 5.02 -6.79
N ARG A 275 -13.76 5.82 -6.51
CA ARG A 275 -13.90 7.20 -7.00
C ARG A 275 -14.07 8.16 -5.84
N VAL A 276 -13.44 9.31 -5.97
CA VAL A 276 -13.64 10.43 -5.05
C VAL A 276 -14.95 11.12 -5.40
N GLN A 277 -15.79 11.33 -4.40
CA GLN A 277 -17.05 12.07 -4.54
C GLN A 277 -17.05 13.28 -3.61
N GLY A 278 -17.90 14.25 -3.93
CA GLY A 278 -18.07 15.46 -3.13
C GLY A 278 -16.97 16.51 -3.37
N VAL A 279 -17.15 17.66 -2.70
CA VAL A 279 -16.22 18.79 -2.74
C VAL A 279 -15.85 19.21 -1.32
N ASN A 280 -14.65 19.75 -1.14
CA ASN A 280 -14.13 20.24 0.14
C ASN A 280 -14.23 19.16 1.26
N ALA A 281 -14.56 19.56 2.49
CA ALA A 281 -14.72 18.70 3.68
C ALA A 281 -15.83 17.64 3.62
N ALA A 282 -16.57 17.54 2.51
CA ALA A 282 -17.55 16.47 2.28
C ALA A 282 -17.02 15.38 1.34
N ARG A 283 -15.71 15.37 1.06
CA ARG A 283 -15.09 14.37 0.20
C ARG A 283 -15.16 12.97 0.81
N SER A 284 -15.61 12.01 0.00
CA SER A 284 -15.71 10.60 0.36
C SER A 284 -15.16 9.72 -0.77
N ILE A 285 -14.88 8.45 -0.45
CA ILE A 285 -14.49 7.46 -1.44
C ILE A 285 -15.64 6.48 -1.61
N THR A 286 -16.08 6.27 -2.84
CA THR A 286 -17.00 5.18 -3.19
C THR A 286 -16.22 4.07 -3.85
N VAL A 287 -16.25 2.86 -3.27
CA VAL A 287 -15.67 1.66 -3.89
C VAL A 287 -16.56 1.24 -5.05
N VAL A 288 -15.98 1.22 -6.25
CA VAL A 288 -16.65 0.85 -7.50
C VAL A 288 -16.46 -0.64 -7.78
N GLU A 289 -15.25 -1.14 -7.57
CA GLU A 289 -14.90 -2.52 -7.88
C GLU A 289 -13.91 -3.08 -6.84
N SER A 290 -13.87 -4.40 -6.68
CA SER A 290 -12.97 -5.08 -5.74
C SER A 290 -12.41 -6.34 -6.39
N ILE A 291 -11.09 -6.47 -6.35
CA ILE A 291 -10.34 -7.52 -7.04
C ILE A 291 -9.60 -8.33 -6.01
N GLU A 292 -9.99 -9.60 -5.86
CA GLU A 292 -9.32 -10.52 -4.94
C GLU A 292 -8.04 -11.10 -5.55
N LEU A 293 -6.96 -11.03 -4.79
CA LEU A 293 -5.62 -11.57 -5.08
C LEU A 293 -5.27 -12.67 -4.09
N ASP A 294 -4.46 -13.63 -4.50
CA ASP A 294 -4.24 -14.84 -3.70
C ASP A 294 -3.15 -14.72 -2.63
N SER A 295 -2.65 -13.52 -2.36
CA SER A 295 -1.70 -13.23 -1.27
C SER A 295 -2.23 -12.09 -0.41
N SER A 296 -1.61 -11.87 0.75
CA SER A 296 -1.65 -10.53 1.35
C SER A 296 -1.16 -9.53 0.32
N ILE A 297 -1.70 -8.32 0.39
CA ILE A 297 -1.23 -7.19 -0.42
C ILE A 297 -0.86 -6.03 0.49
N ASP A 298 -0.35 -4.96 -0.09
CA ASP A 298 0.15 -3.79 0.61
C ASP A 298 -0.08 -2.56 -0.29
N ASN A 299 0.87 -1.62 -0.40
CA ASN A 299 0.74 -0.38 -1.18
C ASN A 299 0.59 -0.62 -2.71
N PRO A 300 -0.54 -0.20 -3.32
CA PRO A 300 -0.78 -0.36 -4.75
C PRO A 300 -0.28 0.85 -5.57
N SER A 301 0.11 0.61 -6.82
CA SER A 301 0.41 1.66 -7.79
C SER A 301 -0.30 1.40 -9.13
N TYR A 302 -0.48 2.45 -9.93
CA TYR A 302 -0.93 2.32 -11.31
C TYR A 302 0.24 2.52 -12.27
N PHE A 303 0.37 1.63 -13.25
CA PHE A 303 1.29 1.76 -14.36
C PHE A 303 0.51 2.13 -15.62
N ALA A 304 0.79 3.32 -16.17
CA ALA A 304 0.34 3.71 -17.49
C ALA A 304 1.43 3.36 -18.52
N ASP A 305 1.10 2.55 -19.53
CA ASP A 305 2.05 2.21 -20.60
C ASP A 305 2.15 3.38 -21.60
N PRO A 306 3.28 4.13 -21.64
CA PRO A 306 3.43 5.25 -22.57
C PRO A 306 3.58 4.79 -24.03
N PHE A 307 3.77 3.49 -24.28
CA PHE A 307 3.88 2.90 -25.61
C PHE A 307 2.64 2.08 -26.01
N ALA A 308 1.55 2.26 -25.26
CA ALA A 308 0.25 1.68 -25.57
C ALA A 308 -0.24 2.18 -26.94
N ASN A 309 -0.91 1.30 -27.67
CA ASN A 309 -1.52 1.59 -28.96
C ASN A 309 -2.75 0.70 -29.17
N GLY A 310 -3.42 0.83 -30.31
CA GLY A 310 -4.65 0.09 -30.61
C GLY A 310 -4.52 -1.45 -30.59
N THR A 311 -3.30 -2.01 -30.62
CA THR A 311 -3.07 -3.46 -30.61
C THR A 311 -2.52 -4.00 -29.29
N PHE A 312 -1.93 -3.14 -28.46
CA PHE A 312 -1.29 -3.55 -27.21
C PHE A 312 -1.28 -2.41 -26.21
N ASP A 313 -1.72 -2.69 -24.99
CA ASP A 313 -1.72 -1.78 -23.84
C ASP A 313 -1.30 -2.58 -22.61
N ALA A 314 -0.09 -2.30 -22.10
CA ALA A 314 0.40 -2.94 -20.89
C ALA A 314 -0.01 -2.23 -19.60
N SER A 315 -0.87 -1.21 -19.65
CA SER A 315 -1.30 -0.50 -18.45
C SER A 315 -2.00 -1.43 -17.45
N GLY A 316 -1.92 -1.12 -16.17
CA GLY A 316 -2.55 -1.91 -15.13
C GLY A 316 -2.09 -1.56 -13.73
N PHE A 317 -2.79 -2.11 -12.74
CA PHE A 317 -2.45 -1.96 -11.34
C PHE A 317 -1.31 -2.91 -10.97
N VAL A 318 -0.35 -2.41 -10.22
CA VAL A 318 0.75 -3.16 -9.65
C VAL A 318 0.57 -3.16 -8.14
N VAL A 319 0.61 -4.34 -7.53
CA VAL A 319 0.45 -4.46 -6.09
C VAL A 319 1.25 -5.66 -5.59
N CYS A 320 1.92 -5.52 -4.46
CA CYS A 320 2.75 -6.57 -3.91
C CYS A 320 2.32 -6.99 -2.51
N GLY A 321 2.87 -8.09 -2.03
CA GLY A 321 2.74 -8.53 -0.66
C GLY A 321 3.44 -9.86 -0.43
N LEU A 322 3.10 -10.52 0.68
CA LEU A 322 3.87 -11.66 1.17
C LEU A 322 3.43 -13.00 0.58
N THR A 323 4.42 -13.83 0.27
CA THR A 323 4.20 -15.24 -0.07
C THR A 323 3.62 -16.00 1.14
N ARG A 324 4.10 -15.70 2.35
CA ARG A 324 3.63 -16.31 3.60
C ARG A 324 3.52 -15.27 4.72
N ALA A 325 2.45 -14.48 4.70
CA ALA A 325 2.22 -13.49 5.75
C ALA A 325 2.06 -14.10 7.15
N ILE A 326 1.64 -15.37 7.24
CA ILE A 326 1.52 -16.09 8.51
C ILE A 326 2.84 -16.17 9.29
N ASP A 327 3.99 -16.10 8.61
CA ASP A 327 5.30 -16.20 9.27
C ASP A 327 5.80 -14.82 9.79
N LEU A 328 5.15 -13.72 9.41
CA LEU A 328 5.64 -12.36 9.66
C LEU A 328 5.79 -12.05 11.15
N GLY A 329 4.81 -12.45 11.97
CA GLY A 329 4.86 -12.21 13.42
C GLY A 329 6.04 -12.90 14.11
N LYS A 330 6.51 -14.04 13.57
CA LYS A 330 7.71 -14.74 14.03
C LYS A 330 8.97 -14.08 13.47
N ASN A 331 8.95 -13.69 12.20
CA ASN A 331 10.13 -13.26 11.45
C ASN A 331 10.51 -11.79 11.65
N CYS A 332 9.59 -10.94 12.13
CA CYS A 332 9.79 -9.49 12.19
C CYS A 332 10.93 -9.04 13.11
N ARG A 333 11.33 -9.88 14.08
CA ARG A 333 12.46 -9.63 14.98
C ARG A 333 13.76 -10.32 14.57
N ASP A 334 13.73 -11.12 13.50
CA ASP A 334 14.90 -11.82 12.98
C ASP A 334 15.43 -11.13 11.71
N PRO A 335 16.60 -10.46 11.78
CA PRO A 335 17.19 -9.77 10.63
C PRO A 335 17.71 -10.71 9.52
N GLN A 336 17.77 -12.03 9.78
CA GLN A 336 18.16 -13.06 8.81
C GLN A 336 16.97 -13.88 8.30
N ALA A 337 15.77 -13.67 8.85
CA ALA A 337 14.58 -14.34 8.34
C ALA A 337 14.31 -13.98 6.86
N LYS A 338 13.51 -14.83 6.21
CA LYS A 338 13.16 -14.71 4.80
C LYS A 338 11.64 -14.64 4.71
N ASP A 339 11.14 -13.46 4.34
CA ASP A 339 9.73 -13.25 4.03
C ASP A 339 9.60 -13.13 2.52
N GLY A 340 9.31 -14.25 1.85
CA GLY A 340 9.15 -14.27 0.40
C GLY A 340 8.08 -13.29 -0.08
N VAL A 341 8.24 -12.77 -1.29
CA VAL A 341 7.45 -11.67 -1.83
C VAL A 341 6.74 -12.07 -3.11
N MET A 342 5.60 -11.45 -3.40
CA MET A 342 4.82 -11.64 -4.62
C MET A 342 4.41 -10.27 -5.16
N VAL A 343 4.66 -10.02 -6.44
CA VAL A 343 4.19 -8.81 -7.14
C VAL A 343 3.19 -9.22 -8.20
N TRP A 344 1.99 -8.67 -8.10
CA TRP A 344 0.90 -8.90 -9.01
C TRP A 344 0.76 -7.72 -9.97
N LYS A 345 0.45 -8.04 -11.24
CA LYS A 345 -0.09 -7.10 -12.21
C LYS A 345 -1.53 -7.46 -12.50
N VAL A 346 -2.42 -6.48 -12.35
CA VAL A 346 -3.85 -6.59 -12.63
C VAL A 346 -4.19 -5.67 -13.79
N ALA A 347 -4.66 -6.24 -14.90
CA ALA A 347 -4.96 -5.49 -16.12
C ALA A 347 -6.28 -5.93 -16.73
N HIS A 348 -6.89 -5.09 -17.57
CA HIS A 348 -8.12 -5.46 -18.28
C HIS A 348 -7.88 -6.63 -19.24
N GLN A 349 -8.79 -7.60 -19.25
CA GLN A 349 -8.75 -8.71 -20.17
C GLN A 349 -9.14 -8.23 -21.59
N GLY A 350 -8.18 -8.25 -22.54
CA GLY A 350 -8.40 -7.90 -23.95
C GLY A 350 -7.87 -6.53 -24.42
N GLY A 351 -7.20 -5.75 -23.56
CA GLY A 351 -6.73 -4.41 -23.89
C GLY A 351 -7.87 -3.38 -24.03
N ARG A 352 -7.60 -2.11 -23.70
CA ARG A 352 -8.64 -1.04 -23.71
C ARG A 352 -9.28 -0.77 -25.10
N GLY A 353 -8.73 -1.31 -26.19
CA GLY A 353 -9.12 -0.97 -27.57
C GLY A 353 -10.32 -1.71 -28.20
N GLN A 354 -11.03 -2.60 -27.49
CA GLN A 354 -12.10 -3.42 -28.13
C GLN A 354 -13.49 -3.38 -27.47
N GLN A 355 -13.78 -2.49 -26.51
CA GLN A 355 -14.95 -2.69 -25.63
C GLN A 355 -15.88 -1.49 -25.41
N GLU A 356 -16.13 -0.64 -26.41
CA GLU A 356 -17.27 0.29 -26.34
C GLU A 356 -18.62 -0.34 -26.76
N SER A 357 -18.66 -1.55 -27.32
CA SER A 357 -19.89 -2.05 -27.97
C SER A 357 -20.59 -3.27 -27.37
N LYS A 358 -20.14 -3.84 -26.24
CA LYS A 358 -20.87 -4.96 -25.58
C LYS A 358 -20.68 -4.96 -24.05
N VAL A 359 -21.35 -4.05 -23.36
CA VAL A 359 -21.46 -4.10 -21.89
C VAL A 359 -22.83 -4.63 -21.51
N GLU A 360 -23.01 -5.94 -21.61
CA GLU A 360 -24.00 -6.66 -20.79
C GLU A 360 -23.40 -8.00 -20.33
N SER A 361 -23.38 -8.19 -19.01
CA SER A 361 -23.23 -9.46 -18.29
C SER A 361 -21.96 -10.31 -18.49
N ARG A 362 -20.81 -9.87 -17.97
CA ARG A 362 -19.79 -10.82 -17.47
C ARG A 362 -19.45 -10.52 -16.02
N ALA A 363 -19.50 -11.55 -15.18
CA ALA A 363 -19.27 -11.44 -13.74
C ALA A 363 -17.84 -10.94 -13.46
N GLY A 364 -17.67 -10.13 -12.41
CA GLY A 364 -16.46 -9.31 -12.15
C GLY A 364 -15.11 -10.03 -12.07
N SER A 365 -15.06 -11.38 -11.97
CA SER A 365 -13.80 -12.13 -12.02
C SER A 365 -13.26 -12.34 -13.45
N GLU A 366 -14.09 -12.26 -14.49
CA GLU A 366 -13.70 -12.48 -15.90
C GLU A 366 -13.30 -11.18 -16.63
N ARG A 367 -13.22 -10.06 -15.91
CA ARG A 367 -12.84 -8.76 -16.47
C ARG A 367 -11.34 -8.48 -16.35
N TRP A 368 -10.70 -9.07 -15.35
CA TRP A 368 -9.32 -8.76 -14.96
C TRP A 368 -8.39 -9.94 -15.17
N SER A 369 -7.33 -9.70 -15.93
CA SER A 369 -6.16 -10.57 -15.95
C SER A 369 -5.30 -10.29 -14.73
N LYS A 370 -5.06 -11.32 -13.91
CA LYS A 370 -4.18 -11.28 -12.73
C LYS A 370 -2.95 -12.12 -13.02
N ARG A 371 -1.78 -11.49 -13.13
CA ARG A 371 -0.52 -12.16 -13.44
C ARG A 371 0.49 -11.92 -12.33
N LEU A 372 1.18 -12.98 -11.90
CA LEU A 372 2.38 -12.81 -11.09
C LEU A 372 3.49 -12.27 -11.99
N LEU A 373 3.90 -11.04 -11.69
CA LEU A 373 4.94 -10.33 -12.42
C LEU A 373 6.33 -10.66 -11.87
N PHE A 374 6.44 -10.83 -10.55
CA PHE A 374 7.68 -11.16 -9.88
C PHE A 374 7.42 -11.93 -8.57
N GLN A 375 8.33 -12.84 -8.21
CA GLN A 375 8.33 -13.58 -6.95
C GLN A 375 9.77 -13.89 -6.53
N ASP A 376 10.09 -13.72 -5.25
CA ASP A 376 11.38 -14.08 -4.64
C ASP A 376 11.13 -14.77 -3.29
N ASP A 377 12.05 -15.66 -2.88
CA ASP A 377 11.92 -16.45 -1.66
C ASP A 377 12.29 -15.69 -0.38
N GLY A 378 12.68 -14.41 -0.49
CA GLY A 378 13.11 -13.57 0.61
C GLY A 378 14.62 -13.38 0.68
N ARG A 379 15.40 -14.02 -0.21
CA ARG A 379 16.87 -13.90 -0.23
C ARG A 379 17.36 -12.60 -0.82
N ARG A 380 16.69 -12.07 -1.85
CA ARG A 380 17.12 -10.84 -2.52
C ARG A 380 16.33 -9.63 -2.07
N ILE A 381 15.04 -9.82 -1.85
CA ILE A 381 14.10 -8.84 -1.31
C ILE A 381 13.14 -9.57 -0.39
N ARG A 382 12.89 -9.04 0.81
CA ARG A 382 11.92 -9.60 1.75
C ARG A 382 10.83 -8.59 2.06
N SER A 383 9.71 -9.09 2.56
CA SER A 383 8.65 -8.27 3.15
C SER A 383 8.15 -7.16 2.23
N SER A 384 7.81 -7.48 0.97
CA SER A 384 7.47 -6.44 -0.02
C SER A 384 6.21 -5.68 0.38
N SER A 385 6.29 -4.35 0.33
CA SER A 385 5.19 -3.44 0.67
C SER A 385 4.83 -2.47 -0.44
N SER A 386 5.75 -2.14 -1.35
CA SER A 386 5.40 -1.35 -2.55
C SER A 386 6.18 -1.80 -3.77
N ALA A 387 5.58 -1.62 -4.95
CA ALA A 387 6.20 -1.92 -6.23
C ALA A 387 5.69 -0.99 -7.34
N VAL A 388 6.59 -0.54 -8.20
CA VAL A 388 6.30 0.38 -9.31
C VAL A 388 6.99 -0.07 -10.59
N LEU A 389 6.33 0.19 -11.73
CA LEU A 389 6.85 -0.11 -13.06
C LEU A 389 7.25 1.16 -13.79
N ILE A 390 8.39 1.12 -14.47
CA ILE A 390 8.84 2.16 -15.38
C ILE A 390 9.06 1.54 -16.75
N ALA A 391 8.33 2.02 -17.76
CA ALA A 391 8.43 1.48 -19.11
C ALA A 391 9.84 1.67 -19.69
N THR A 392 10.33 0.65 -20.37
CA THR A 392 11.58 0.76 -21.15
C THR A 392 11.22 0.98 -22.61
N ASP A 393 11.94 1.90 -23.27
CA ASP A 393 11.71 2.19 -24.68
C ASP A 393 11.84 0.92 -25.54
N PRO A 394 10.79 0.51 -26.27
CA PRO A 394 10.82 -0.65 -27.14
C PRO A 394 11.90 -0.55 -28.22
N ALA A 395 12.28 0.66 -28.65
CA ALA A 395 13.34 0.86 -29.64
C ALA A 395 14.71 0.33 -29.16
N ILE A 396 14.94 0.32 -27.84
CA ILE A 396 16.19 -0.15 -27.23
C ILE A 396 16.18 -1.68 -27.03
N ASN A 397 15.00 -2.32 -27.06
CA ASN A 397 14.82 -3.76 -26.80
C ASN A 397 14.32 -4.54 -28.03
N GLY A 398 14.67 -4.10 -29.24
CA GLY A 398 14.28 -4.79 -30.48
C GLY A 398 12.76 -4.91 -30.65
N GLY A 399 12.01 -3.91 -30.17
CA GLY A 399 10.55 -3.85 -30.23
C GLY A 399 9.82 -4.54 -29.08
N ARG A 400 10.51 -5.28 -28.20
CA ARG A 400 9.89 -5.96 -27.05
C ARG A 400 9.36 -4.96 -26.03
N ARG A 401 8.14 -5.20 -25.53
CA ARG A 401 7.52 -4.42 -24.46
C ARG A 401 8.05 -4.89 -23.10
N ARG A 402 8.89 -4.06 -22.49
CA ARG A 402 9.55 -4.32 -21.22
C ARG A 402 9.39 -3.14 -20.28
N ALA A 403 9.54 -3.42 -18.99
CA ALA A 403 9.64 -2.41 -17.96
C ALA A 403 10.69 -2.78 -16.93
N GLN A 404 11.18 -1.78 -16.23
CA GLN A 404 11.95 -1.92 -15.01
C GLN A 404 10.98 -1.94 -13.84
N LEU A 405 10.92 -3.06 -13.13
CA LEU A 405 10.13 -3.23 -11.91
C LEU A 405 11.02 -2.89 -10.71
N PHE A 406 10.59 -1.92 -9.90
CA PHE A 406 11.17 -1.64 -8.60
C PHE A 406 10.30 -2.25 -7.52
N VAL A 407 10.92 -2.93 -6.55
CA VAL A 407 10.23 -3.56 -5.42
C VAL A 407 10.94 -3.16 -4.13
N THR A 408 10.16 -2.69 -3.16
CA THR A 408 10.64 -2.33 -1.82
C THR A 408 9.99 -3.18 -0.74
N GLY A 409 10.55 -3.17 0.47
CA GLY A 409 9.97 -3.85 1.62
C GLY A 409 10.35 -3.26 2.97
N PHE A 410 9.42 -3.30 3.91
CA PHE A 410 9.55 -2.68 5.24
C PHE A 410 10.63 -3.29 6.16
N LEU A 411 11.08 -4.52 5.91
CA LEU A 411 12.24 -5.16 6.57
C LEU A 411 13.39 -5.43 5.59
N SER A 412 13.32 -4.91 4.37
CA SER A 412 14.34 -5.15 3.35
C SER A 412 15.60 -4.32 3.55
N ARG A 413 16.73 -4.86 3.07
CA ARG A 413 18.02 -4.16 3.12
C ARG A 413 18.18 -3.13 2.02
N ASN A 414 17.57 -3.35 0.87
CA ASN A 414 17.58 -2.45 -0.27
C ASN A 414 16.29 -2.66 -1.07
N ILE A 415 15.91 -1.63 -1.82
CA ILE A 415 15.04 -1.72 -2.99
C ILE A 415 15.77 -2.53 -4.06
N VAL A 416 15.02 -3.37 -4.79
CA VAL A 416 15.53 -4.12 -5.94
C VAL A 416 14.89 -3.63 -7.22
N SER A 417 15.64 -3.68 -8.31
CA SER A 417 15.21 -3.40 -9.67
C SER A 417 15.36 -4.66 -10.51
N VAL A 418 14.34 -5.01 -11.29
CA VAL A 418 14.31 -6.20 -12.15
C VAL A 418 13.69 -5.85 -13.51
N GLY A 419 14.32 -6.28 -14.61
CA GLY A 419 13.70 -6.18 -15.93
C GLY A 419 12.58 -7.21 -16.09
N VAL A 420 11.39 -6.79 -16.50
CA VAL A 420 10.22 -7.66 -16.71
C VAL A 420 9.62 -7.50 -18.10
N ASP A 421 9.10 -8.60 -18.64
CA ASP A 421 8.31 -8.61 -19.88
C ASP A 421 6.84 -8.31 -19.56
N LEU A 422 6.28 -7.32 -20.26
CA LEU A 422 4.92 -6.82 -20.04
C LEU A 422 3.85 -7.63 -20.78
#